data_AF-A0A661CAI1-F1
#
_entry.id   AF-A0A661CAI1-F1
#
_cell.length_a   1.000
_cell.length_b   1.000
_cell.length_c   1.000
_cell.angle_alpha   90.00
_cell.angle_beta   90.00
_cell.angle_gamma   90.00
#
_symmetry.space_group_name_H-M   'P 1'
#
loop_
_entity.id
_entity.type
_entity.pdbx_description
1 polymer ?
#
loop_
_entity_poly.entity_id
_entity_poly.type
_entity_poly.pdbx_seq_one_letter_code
_entity_poly.pdbx_strand_id
1 'polypeptide(L)'
;SGKKPRKDKKQCPCTIKLGGKKRQGDRLLKKAGSKPKEDECVDLQLHSVRFLDDLTIHKDMVGRADPITGAEWENSSIKQFKNEPVGYAGGTQMRVEVKFKPIRPPKEKTVTGVIKGVTTVKKKDGSKIDIELLMKPGEKVTLPKGSTSLIGPVVLRAKNNQKDIDWEKMTPFYDKMEIDWKFAPTTTPKDADFKRVDSSEHKVYVTLDKPENKEGELYLTLLHLATSVPGAKTRPEAVENTWSRFANPTGEDDLTTWDNRKLYYYDKGKGMADCIAHGVGSFLTSSDGNGGCNAFAELFMEALLVNGIPEDAFRRINIRFPDHDKDDMVMMINNWETKSGKPPRLSNRLILERIFSSMVPVPDETDDNNNPVYGDFVSLPGIAGQNTRTPSEKAFHKHWIVKVLFDKFQQKPYYDPSYGKTYTKDDFVENTLYGFAKHLSEDMLGVYRYQRKIPSGNPILFIESRFSAPIPHGDAD
;
A
#
# COMPACT_ATOMS: atom_id res chain seq x y z
N SER A 1 45.96 -28.19 64.75
CA SER A 1 45.32 -27.06 64.04
C SER A 1 44.98 -27.48 62.62
N GLY A 2 43.70 -27.42 62.21
CA GLY A 2 43.31 -27.83 60.86
C GLY A 2 41.82 -27.57 60.63
N LYS A 3 41.46 -26.32 60.28
CA LYS A 3 40.08 -25.95 59.94
C LYS A 3 39.80 -26.30 58.47
N LYS A 4 38.70 -27.04 58.23
CA LYS A 4 38.14 -27.34 56.90
C LYS A 4 37.69 -26.06 56.17
N PRO A 5 37.81 -25.99 54.84
CA PRO A 5 37.38 -24.84 54.05
C PRO A 5 35.85 -24.78 53.93
N ARG A 6 35.31 -23.57 54.04
CA ARG A 6 33.88 -23.25 53.85
C ARG A 6 33.56 -23.30 52.35
N LYS A 7 32.53 -24.05 51.96
CA LYS A 7 31.94 -23.99 50.61
C LYS A 7 31.10 -22.71 50.49
N ASP A 8 31.47 -21.85 49.56
CA ASP A 8 30.65 -20.71 49.16
C ASP A 8 29.42 -21.19 48.38
N LYS A 9 28.23 -20.84 48.89
CA LYS A 9 26.96 -21.05 48.20
C LYS A 9 26.82 -19.98 47.10
N LYS A 10 26.90 -20.38 45.83
CA LYS A 10 26.50 -19.54 44.69
C LYS A 10 25.03 -19.15 44.86
N GLN A 11 24.76 -17.85 44.85
CA GLN A 11 23.44 -17.25 45.00
C GLN A 11 22.79 -17.10 43.62
N CYS A 12 21.56 -17.59 43.47
CA CYS A 12 20.78 -17.58 42.22
C CYS A 12 20.37 -16.13 41.84
N PRO A 13 20.54 -15.69 40.58
CA PRO A 13 20.32 -14.30 40.14
C PRO A 13 18.86 -13.94 39.83
N CYS A 14 17.89 -14.80 40.15
CA CYS A 14 16.45 -14.54 39.90
C CYS A 14 15.83 -13.46 40.81
N THR A 15 16.64 -12.65 41.49
CA THR A 15 16.20 -11.38 42.08
C THR A 15 16.76 -10.26 41.21
N ILE A 16 15.92 -9.74 40.31
CA ILE A 16 16.25 -8.55 39.51
C ILE A 16 16.55 -7.42 40.51
N LYS A 17 17.80 -6.96 40.55
CA LYS A 17 18.11 -5.63 41.10
C LYS A 17 17.54 -4.62 40.11
N LEU A 18 16.35 -4.09 40.40
CA LEU A 18 15.93 -2.83 39.80
C LEU A 18 16.90 -1.75 40.30
N GLY A 19 17.81 -1.33 39.42
CA GLY A 19 18.63 -0.16 39.65
C GLY A 19 17.77 1.08 39.52
N GLY A 20 17.58 1.82 40.62
CA GLY A 20 16.98 3.15 40.58
C GLY A 20 16.18 3.52 41.84
N LYS A 21 16.80 4.33 42.71
CA LYS A 21 16.23 5.14 43.81
C LYS A 21 15.33 4.43 44.83
N LYS A 22 15.88 4.26 46.04
CA LYS A 22 15.13 3.94 47.28
C LYS A 22 13.93 4.87 47.43
N ARG A 23 12.71 4.35 47.28
CA ARG A 23 11.51 4.94 47.89
C ARG A 23 11.25 4.23 49.22
N GLN A 24 11.08 5.04 50.25
CA GLN A 24 10.84 4.66 51.63
C GLN A 24 9.38 4.17 51.73
N GLY A 25 9.17 2.86 51.56
CA GLY A 25 7.83 2.26 51.56
C GLY A 25 7.80 0.73 51.59
N ASP A 26 8.92 0.05 51.34
CA ASP A 26 8.97 -1.42 51.34
C ASP A 26 9.23 -2.00 52.73
N ARG A 27 8.24 -1.86 53.61
CA ARG A 27 8.17 -2.61 54.86
C ARG A 27 6.78 -3.20 55.00
N LEU A 28 6.43 -4.16 54.13
CA LEU A 28 5.37 -5.15 54.31
C LEU A 28 5.32 -6.02 53.04
N LEU A 29 6.04 -7.15 53.04
CA LEU A 29 5.75 -8.38 52.27
C LEU A 29 6.92 -9.37 52.49
N LYS A 30 7.04 -9.85 53.72
CA LYS A 30 7.73 -11.10 54.04
C LYS A 30 6.72 -12.04 54.67
N LYS A 31 5.85 -12.63 53.85
CA LYS A 31 5.13 -13.85 54.22
C LYS A 31 5.07 -14.79 53.02
N ALA A 32 5.53 -16.01 53.29
CA ALA A 32 5.25 -17.28 52.63
C ALA A 32 5.29 -17.34 51.10
N GLY A 33 6.36 -17.95 50.58
CA GLY A 33 6.43 -18.46 49.22
C GLY A 33 7.83 -19.00 48.97
N SER A 34 7.97 -20.33 48.94
CA SER A 34 9.18 -21.07 48.58
C SER A 34 9.96 -20.40 47.44
N LYS A 35 11.29 -20.29 47.59
CA LYS A 35 12.16 -19.95 46.44
C LYS A 35 11.77 -20.86 45.26
N PRO A 36 11.56 -20.33 44.04
CA PRO A 36 11.36 -21.17 42.88
C PRO A 36 12.51 -22.16 42.84
N LYS A 37 12.19 -23.46 42.75
CA LYS A 37 13.22 -24.48 42.57
C LYS A 37 13.99 -24.14 41.30
N GLU A 38 15.30 -24.32 41.31
CA GLU A 38 16.20 -24.02 40.18
C GLU A 38 15.81 -24.79 38.89
N ASP A 39 14.95 -25.79 39.06
CA ASP A 39 14.54 -26.82 38.10
C ASP A 39 13.41 -26.39 37.15
N GLU A 40 12.84 -25.19 37.33
CA GLU A 40 11.77 -24.62 36.48
C GLU A 40 12.24 -23.44 35.60
N CYS A 41 13.53 -23.09 35.65
CA CYS A 41 14.10 -22.00 34.86
C CYS A 41 14.44 -22.48 33.44
N VAL A 42 13.43 -22.55 32.56
CA VAL A 42 13.60 -22.69 31.11
C VAL A 42 13.70 -21.31 30.47
N ASP A 43 14.77 -21.08 29.71
CA ASP A 43 14.93 -19.87 28.89
C ASP A 43 14.87 -20.28 27.41
N LEU A 44 13.97 -19.65 26.67
CA LEU A 44 13.80 -19.86 25.23
C LEU A 44 14.31 -18.63 24.49
N GLN A 45 14.70 -18.82 23.23
CA GLN A 45 14.92 -17.78 22.24
C GLN A 45 13.92 -18.00 21.11
N LEU A 46 13.33 -16.93 20.58
CA LEU A 46 12.59 -17.06 19.33
C LEU A 46 13.57 -17.40 18.21
N HIS A 47 13.25 -18.39 17.39
CA HIS A 47 14.08 -18.76 16.25
C HIS A 47 13.49 -18.24 14.95
N SER A 48 12.19 -18.47 14.72
CA SER A 48 11.52 -17.92 13.55
C SER A 48 10.01 -17.76 13.74
N VAL A 49 9.42 -16.89 12.92
CA VAL A 49 7.98 -16.63 12.83
C VAL A 49 7.59 -16.61 11.36
N ARG A 50 6.71 -17.50 10.95
CA ARG A 50 6.17 -17.58 9.59
C ARG A 50 4.68 -17.33 9.60
N PHE A 51 4.19 -16.41 8.78
CA PHE A 51 2.74 -16.20 8.61
C PHE A 51 2.15 -17.27 7.70
N LEU A 52 0.90 -17.67 7.95
CA LEU A 52 0.20 -18.71 7.18
C LEU A 52 -1.12 -18.14 6.63
N ASP A 53 -1.57 -18.71 5.50
CA ASP A 53 -2.79 -18.28 4.77
C ASP A 53 -2.73 -16.80 4.35
N ASP A 54 -1.53 -16.29 4.06
CA ASP A 54 -1.34 -14.95 3.53
C ASP A 54 -1.77 -14.86 2.05
N LEU A 55 -2.08 -13.63 1.63
CA LEU A 55 -2.32 -13.31 0.23
C LEU A 55 -1.04 -13.58 -0.57
N THR A 56 -1.20 -14.08 -1.80
CA THR A 56 -0.05 -14.22 -2.71
C THR A 56 0.35 -12.83 -3.19
N ILE A 57 1.52 -12.36 -2.76
CA ILE A 57 2.02 -11.01 -3.04
C ILE A 57 3.23 -11.11 -3.96
N HIS A 58 3.25 -10.30 -5.01
CA HIS A 58 4.38 -10.11 -5.90
C HIS A 58 5.07 -8.80 -5.55
N LYS A 59 6.37 -8.90 -5.28
CA LYS A 59 7.22 -7.75 -5.00
C LYS A 59 7.61 -7.10 -6.33
N ASP A 60 6.76 -6.18 -6.79
CA ASP A 60 7.04 -5.37 -7.98
C ASP A 60 8.30 -4.52 -7.77
N MET A 61 9.25 -4.65 -8.70
CA MET A 61 10.51 -3.94 -8.76
C MET A 61 10.81 -3.60 -10.22
N VAL A 62 11.81 -2.76 -10.47
CA VAL A 62 12.26 -2.49 -11.84
C VAL A 62 12.60 -3.81 -12.56
N GLY A 63 11.93 -4.05 -13.68
CA GLY A 63 12.11 -5.19 -14.58
C GLY A 63 11.52 -6.52 -14.13
N ARG A 64 10.89 -6.62 -12.95
CA ARG A 64 10.38 -7.91 -12.42
C ARG A 64 9.35 -7.77 -11.32
N ALA A 65 8.57 -8.83 -11.11
CA ALA A 65 7.64 -8.94 -9.99
C ALA A 65 7.68 -10.36 -9.38
N ASP A 66 8.61 -10.56 -8.44
CA ASP A 66 8.87 -11.87 -7.86
C ASP A 66 7.84 -12.19 -6.75
N PRO A 67 7.26 -13.40 -6.69
CA PRO A 67 6.37 -13.78 -5.59
C PRO A 67 7.13 -13.82 -4.26
N ILE A 68 6.49 -13.31 -3.20
CA ILE A 68 6.98 -13.41 -1.83
C ILE A 68 6.65 -14.81 -1.33
N THR A 69 7.61 -15.73 -1.39
CA THR A 69 7.44 -17.08 -0.87
C THR A 69 8.03 -17.22 0.53
N GLY A 70 7.26 -17.74 1.48
CA GLY A 70 7.76 -18.07 2.82
C GLY A 70 8.19 -16.84 3.59
N ALA A 71 7.26 -15.90 3.82
CA ALA A 71 7.42 -14.78 4.73
C ALA A 71 7.72 -15.28 6.15
N GLU A 72 9.00 -15.47 6.44
CA GLU A 72 9.53 -16.03 7.69
C GLU A 72 10.58 -15.08 8.25
N TRP A 73 10.24 -14.45 9.36
CA TRP A 73 11.21 -13.74 10.18
C TRP A 73 12.11 -14.76 10.86
N GLU A 74 13.43 -14.57 10.82
CA GLU A 74 14.41 -15.44 11.49
C GLU A 74 15.29 -14.63 12.45
N ASN A 75 15.52 -15.18 13.65
CA ASN A 75 16.46 -14.64 14.64
C ASN A 75 17.89 -15.02 14.25
N SER A 76 18.47 -14.29 13.30
CA SER A 76 19.87 -14.42 12.93
C SER A 76 20.65 -13.13 13.19
N SER A 77 21.94 -13.27 13.50
CA SER A 77 22.86 -12.14 13.80
C SER A 77 23.06 -11.19 12.61
N ILE A 78 22.65 -11.61 11.42
CA ILE A 78 22.54 -10.78 10.23
C ILE A 78 21.04 -10.54 10.07
N LYS A 79 20.53 -9.34 10.36
CA LYS A 79 19.12 -8.98 10.15
C LYS A 79 18.76 -8.95 8.65
N GLN A 80 18.90 -10.06 7.95
CA GLN A 80 18.32 -10.24 6.63
C GLN A 80 16.86 -10.59 6.86
N PHE A 81 16.01 -9.57 6.75
CA PHE A 81 14.57 -9.71 6.65
C PHE A 81 14.27 -10.54 5.40
N LYS A 82 14.27 -11.87 5.52
CA LYS A 82 13.76 -12.71 4.45
C LYS A 82 12.24 -12.59 4.46
N ASN A 83 11.74 -11.82 3.50
CA ASN A 83 10.38 -11.87 2.99
C ASN A 83 9.28 -11.27 3.89
N GLU A 84 9.55 -10.14 4.55
CA GLU A 84 8.49 -9.17 4.90
C GLU A 84 8.24 -8.29 3.67
N PRO A 85 6.99 -8.00 3.27
CA PRO A 85 5.75 -8.00 4.08
C PRO A 85 4.76 -9.16 3.86
N VAL A 86 3.72 -9.23 4.71
CA VAL A 86 2.61 -10.19 4.65
C VAL A 86 1.25 -9.50 4.43
N GLY A 87 0.30 -10.19 3.79
CA GLY A 87 -1.05 -9.67 3.52
C GLY A 87 -2.15 -10.61 3.97
N TYR A 88 -3.26 -10.08 4.49
CA TYR A 88 -4.44 -10.85 4.89
C TYR A 88 -5.70 -10.28 4.27
N ALA A 89 -6.63 -11.16 3.91
CA ALA A 89 -7.98 -10.75 3.57
C ALA A 89 -8.78 -10.40 4.82
N GLY A 90 -9.58 -9.34 4.75
CA GLY A 90 -10.61 -9.06 5.76
C GLY A 90 -11.46 -10.31 6.01
N GLY A 91 -11.80 -10.56 7.27
CA GLY A 91 -12.55 -11.75 7.70
C GLY A 91 -11.72 -13.02 7.92
N THR A 92 -10.41 -13.03 7.63
CA THR A 92 -9.57 -14.24 7.74
C THR A 92 -8.68 -14.29 8.98
N GLN A 93 -8.81 -15.34 9.80
CA GLN A 93 -8.04 -15.47 11.04
C GLN A 93 -6.54 -15.51 10.78
N MET A 94 -5.81 -14.49 11.25
CA MET A 94 -4.34 -14.49 11.23
C MET A 94 -3.80 -15.72 11.95
N ARG A 95 -2.90 -16.44 11.26
CA ARG A 95 -2.21 -17.60 11.82
C ARG A 95 -0.72 -17.46 11.61
N VAL A 96 0.05 -17.91 12.59
CA VAL A 96 1.51 -17.87 12.54
C VAL A 96 2.07 -19.19 13.02
N GLU A 97 3.09 -19.67 12.33
CA GLU A 97 3.96 -20.75 12.74
C GLU A 97 5.18 -20.17 13.43
N VAL A 98 5.53 -20.68 14.61
CA VAL A 98 6.70 -20.23 15.36
C VAL A 98 7.61 -21.37 15.75
N LYS A 99 8.91 -21.07 15.77
CA LYS A 99 9.97 -21.98 16.22
C LYS A 99 10.78 -21.29 17.31
N PHE A 100 11.21 -22.05 18.32
CA PHE A 100 12.02 -21.56 19.44
C PHE A 100 13.25 -22.43 19.66
N LYS A 101 14.32 -21.84 20.19
CA LYS A 101 15.53 -22.54 20.61
C LYS A 101 15.67 -22.47 22.14
N PRO A 102 15.83 -23.59 22.86
CA PRO A 102 16.20 -23.58 24.27
C PRO A 102 17.61 -23.00 24.46
N ILE A 103 17.71 -21.86 25.16
CA ILE A 103 19.00 -21.30 25.61
C ILE A 103 19.40 -21.96 26.93
N ARG A 104 18.43 -22.16 27.81
CA ARG A 104 18.59 -22.89 29.07
C ARG A 104 17.56 -24.03 29.10
N PRO A 105 17.96 -25.26 28.74
CA PRO A 105 17.02 -26.37 28.71
C PRO A 105 16.68 -26.84 30.13
N PRO A 106 15.56 -27.57 30.30
CA PRO A 106 15.20 -28.16 31.59
C PRO A 106 16.30 -29.11 32.08
N LYS A 107 16.76 -28.93 33.32
CA LYS A 107 17.87 -29.72 33.87
C LYS A 107 17.44 -31.07 34.43
N GLU A 108 16.27 -31.16 35.05
CA GLU A 108 15.90 -32.34 35.83
C GLU A 108 14.89 -33.24 35.15
N LYS A 109 13.86 -32.64 34.54
CA LYS A 109 12.70 -33.32 33.95
C LYS A 109 12.23 -32.61 32.68
N THR A 110 11.47 -33.32 31.87
CA THR A 110 10.74 -32.73 30.75
C THR A 110 9.75 -31.68 31.26
N VAL A 111 9.73 -30.52 30.60
CA VAL A 111 8.77 -29.43 30.88
C VAL A 111 7.74 -29.40 29.76
N THR A 112 6.47 -29.19 30.11
CA THR A 112 5.42 -28.97 29.12
C THR A 112 4.75 -27.63 29.42
N GLY A 113 4.53 -26.83 28.40
CA GLY A 113 4.00 -25.48 28.55
C GLY A 113 3.21 -25.00 27.35
N VAL A 114 2.82 -23.73 27.43
CA VAL A 114 2.01 -23.04 26.42
C VAL A 114 2.74 -21.77 25.99
N ILE A 115 2.64 -21.46 24.70
CA ILE A 115 3.19 -20.25 24.08
C ILE A 115 2.03 -19.31 23.72
N LYS A 116 2.24 -18.01 23.91
CA LYS A 116 1.39 -16.98 23.32
C LYS A 116 2.21 -15.85 22.72
N GLY A 117 1.69 -15.25 21.66
CA GLY A 117 2.15 -13.97 21.15
C GLY A 117 1.18 -12.87 21.58
N VAL A 118 1.68 -11.68 21.89
CA VAL A 118 0.86 -10.51 22.20
C VAL A 118 1.38 -9.34 21.37
N THR A 119 0.49 -8.66 20.65
CA THR A 119 0.82 -7.44 19.92
C THR A 119 -0.18 -6.36 20.24
N THR A 120 0.28 -5.13 20.46
CA THR A 120 -0.59 -4.01 20.79
C THR A 120 -0.81 -3.14 19.55
N VAL A 121 -2.07 -3.00 19.14
CA VAL A 121 -2.46 -2.16 18.02
C VAL A 121 -3.16 -0.90 18.51
N LYS A 122 -2.94 0.22 17.81
CA LYS A 122 -3.65 1.48 18.07
C LYS A 122 -4.93 1.54 17.26
N LYS A 123 -6.03 1.93 17.88
CA LYS A 123 -7.29 2.27 17.23
C LYS A 123 -7.23 3.70 16.66
N LYS A 124 -8.20 4.04 15.80
CA LYS A 124 -8.36 5.37 15.19
C LYS A 124 -8.57 6.49 16.22
N ASP A 125 -9.19 6.18 17.36
CA ASP A 125 -9.38 7.11 18.48
C ASP A 125 -8.13 7.26 19.38
N GLY A 126 -7.03 6.60 19.02
CA GLY A 126 -5.78 6.60 19.78
C GLY A 126 -5.74 5.61 20.94
N SER A 127 -6.85 4.93 21.26
CA SER A 127 -6.84 3.86 22.26
C SER A 127 -6.03 2.66 21.78
N LYS A 128 -5.56 1.84 22.72
CA LYS A 128 -4.74 0.65 22.43
C LYS A 128 -5.53 -0.60 22.72
N ILE A 129 -5.26 -1.64 21.96
CA ILE A 129 -5.83 -2.96 22.18
C ILE A 129 -4.80 -4.03 21.86
N ASP A 130 -4.75 -5.05 22.71
CA ASP A 130 -3.81 -6.16 22.57
C ASP A 130 -4.47 -7.28 21.77
N ILE A 131 -3.87 -7.69 20.66
CA ILE A 131 -4.19 -8.92 19.95
C ILE A 131 -3.39 -10.05 20.57
N GLU A 132 -4.08 -11.11 21.02
CA GLU A 132 -3.44 -12.34 21.49
C GLU A 132 -3.41 -13.39 20.37
N LEU A 133 -2.23 -13.95 20.13
CA LEU A 133 -2.00 -15.14 19.31
C LEU A 133 -1.89 -16.33 20.25
N LEU A 134 -2.78 -17.30 20.11
CA LEU A 134 -2.90 -18.44 21.02
C LEU A 134 -2.78 -19.76 20.26
N MET A 135 -2.16 -20.75 20.90
CA MET A 135 -2.18 -22.14 20.45
C MET A 135 -3.63 -22.68 20.44
N LYS A 136 -3.92 -23.72 19.66
CA LYS A 136 -5.26 -24.33 19.73
C LYS A 136 -5.51 -24.92 21.13
N PRO A 137 -6.77 -24.93 21.61
CA PRO A 137 -7.10 -25.57 22.86
C PRO A 137 -6.56 -27.02 22.93
N GLY A 138 -5.79 -27.32 23.98
CA GLY A 138 -5.20 -28.64 24.20
C GLY A 138 -3.82 -28.87 23.56
N GLU A 139 -3.38 -27.99 22.64
CA GLU A 139 -2.01 -28.02 22.14
C GLU A 139 -1.02 -27.59 23.24
N LYS A 140 0.18 -28.15 23.20
CA LYS A 140 1.23 -27.91 24.18
C LYS A 140 2.61 -28.08 23.58
N VAL A 141 3.57 -27.40 24.17
CA VAL A 141 4.98 -27.48 23.81
C VAL A 141 5.70 -28.34 24.84
N THR A 142 6.38 -29.39 24.38
CA THR A 142 7.16 -30.27 25.24
C THR A 142 8.66 -30.03 25.03
N LEU A 143 9.34 -29.79 26.14
CA LEU A 143 10.77 -29.53 26.24
C LEU A 143 11.45 -30.71 26.94
N PRO A 144 12.10 -31.61 26.20
CA PRO A 144 12.82 -32.73 26.81
C PRO A 144 13.96 -32.23 27.70
N LYS A 145 14.26 -32.99 28.75
CA LYS A 145 15.40 -32.75 29.65
C LYS A 145 16.69 -32.59 28.84
N GLY A 146 17.43 -31.52 29.10
CA GLY A 146 18.73 -31.24 28.49
C GLY A 146 18.71 -30.93 27.00
N SER A 147 17.54 -30.93 26.35
CA SER A 147 17.45 -30.74 24.90
C SER A 147 17.65 -29.29 24.51
N THR A 148 18.59 -29.05 23.61
CA THR A 148 18.83 -27.75 22.95
C THR A 148 18.25 -27.71 21.53
N SER A 149 17.54 -28.76 21.12
CA SER A 149 16.90 -28.86 19.80
C SER A 149 15.83 -27.79 19.64
N LEU A 150 15.58 -27.40 18.39
CA LEU A 150 14.48 -26.51 18.05
C LEU A 150 13.15 -27.10 18.49
N ILE A 151 12.28 -26.21 18.96
CA ILE A 151 10.92 -26.48 19.38
C ILE A 151 10.00 -25.90 18.32
N GLY A 152 9.01 -26.70 17.91
CA GLY A 152 8.05 -26.34 16.89
C GLY A 152 8.25 -27.15 15.61
N PRO A 153 7.52 -26.82 14.53
CA PRO A 153 6.63 -25.67 14.40
C PRO A 153 5.41 -25.69 15.34
N VAL A 154 5.05 -24.54 15.91
CA VAL A 154 3.81 -24.36 16.69
C VAL A 154 2.94 -23.34 15.97
N VAL A 155 1.67 -23.68 15.73
CA VAL A 155 0.73 -22.77 15.07
C VAL A 155 -0.07 -22.00 16.12
N LEU A 156 -0.01 -20.67 16.08
CA LEU A 156 -0.83 -19.77 16.88
C LEU A 156 -1.82 -19.03 16.00
N ARG A 157 -2.95 -18.66 16.59
CA ARG A 157 -4.09 -18.04 15.93
C ARG A 157 -4.52 -16.80 16.68
N ALA A 158 -4.87 -15.75 15.95
CA ALA A 158 -5.48 -14.57 16.56
C ALA A 158 -6.80 -14.93 17.26
N LYS A 159 -6.99 -14.42 18.48
CA LYS A 159 -8.18 -14.71 19.29
C LYS A 159 -9.41 -14.01 18.71
N ASN A 160 -10.29 -14.75 18.02
CA ASN A 160 -11.46 -14.22 17.30
C ASN A 160 -12.54 -13.50 18.15
N ASN A 161 -12.52 -13.62 19.47
CA ASN A 161 -13.59 -13.07 20.34
C ASN A 161 -13.22 -11.74 21.03
N GLN A 162 -12.26 -10.99 20.51
CA GLN A 162 -12.00 -9.64 21.01
C GLN A 162 -13.05 -8.69 20.42
N LYS A 163 -14.17 -8.53 21.14
CA LYS A 163 -15.34 -7.68 20.81
C LYS A 163 -15.01 -6.26 20.33
N ASP A 164 -13.78 -5.81 20.53
CA ASP A 164 -13.30 -4.45 20.34
C ASP A 164 -12.30 -4.29 19.17
N ILE A 165 -11.91 -5.39 18.51
CA ILE A 165 -11.19 -5.38 17.23
C ILE A 165 -12.01 -6.20 16.24
N ASP A 166 -12.80 -5.51 15.42
CA ASP A 166 -13.34 -6.12 14.20
C ASP A 166 -12.24 -6.09 13.13
N TRP A 167 -11.10 -6.74 13.40
CA TRP A 167 -10.01 -6.89 12.43
C TRP A 167 -10.52 -7.65 11.18
N GLU A 168 -11.64 -8.36 11.34
CA GLU A 168 -12.39 -9.02 10.28
C GLU A 168 -13.11 -8.02 9.34
N LYS A 169 -13.29 -6.75 9.72
CA LYS A 169 -14.03 -5.75 8.91
C LYS A 169 -13.41 -4.37 8.90
N MET A 170 -12.10 -4.25 9.09
CA MET A 170 -11.42 -2.99 8.83
C MET A 170 -10.13 -3.20 8.06
N THR A 171 -9.63 -2.16 7.37
CA THR A 171 -8.31 -2.17 6.73
C THR A 171 -7.22 -1.70 7.69
N PRO A 172 -6.47 -2.56 8.39
CA PRO A 172 -5.27 -2.12 9.08
C PRO A 172 -4.02 -2.26 8.19
N PHE A 173 -3.12 -1.31 8.35
CA PHE A 173 -1.74 -1.42 7.90
C PHE A 173 -0.82 -1.24 9.09
N TYR A 174 -0.02 -2.26 9.36
CA TYR A 174 0.99 -2.26 10.40
C TYR A 174 2.35 -2.20 9.73
N ASP A 175 2.87 -0.98 9.52
CA ASP A 175 4.22 -0.80 9.00
C ASP A 175 5.26 -1.48 9.90
N LYS A 176 4.95 -1.55 11.20
CA LYS A 176 5.69 -2.27 12.23
C LYS A 176 4.74 -2.91 13.25
N MET A 177 4.45 -4.20 13.09
CA MET A 177 3.75 -5.03 14.07
C MET A 177 4.76 -5.75 14.97
N GLU A 178 4.93 -5.26 16.19
CA GLU A 178 5.76 -5.94 17.20
C GLU A 178 4.93 -7.01 17.93
N ILE A 179 5.42 -8.25 17.94
CA ILE A 179 4.81 -9.37 18.68
C ILE A 179 5.75 -9.76 19.81
N ASP A 180 5.29 -9.61 21.05
CA ASP A 180 5.94 -10.10 22.25
C ASP A 180 5.58 -11.57 22.49
N TRP A 181 6.57 -12.45 22.44
CA TRP A 181 6.41 -13.88 22.66
C TRP A 181 6.59 -14.21 24.13
N LYS A 182 5.68 -15.04 24.64
CA LYS A 182 5.64 -15.44 26.05
C LYS A 182 5.46 -16.94 26.18
N PHE A 183 6.06 -17.51 27.22
CA PHE A 183 5.98 -18.93 27.55
C PHE A 183 5.57 -19.11 29.01
N ALA A 184 4.66 -20.04 29.25
CA ALA A 184 4.29 -20.50 30.58
C ALA A 184 4.61 -22.01 30.71
N PRO A 185 5.44 -22.44 31.68
CA PRO A 185 5.82 -23.85 31.86
C PRO A 185 4.71 -24.67 32.55
N THR A 186 3.47 -24.50 32.10
CA THR A 186 2.29 -25.22 32.57
C THR A 186 1.27 -25.34 31.44
N THR A 187 0.43 -26.38 31.48
CA THR A 187 -0.62 -26.64 30.49
C THR A 187 -1.93 -25.89 30.78
N THR A 188 -2.06 -25.31 31.97
CA THR A 188 -3.23 -24.49 32.38
C THR A 188 -2.76 -23.14 32.92
N PRO A 189 -2.13 -22.30 32.08
CA PRO A 189 -1.52 -21.06 32.54
C PRO A 189 -2.55 -19.99 32.92
N LYS A 190 -2.25 -19.25 33.97
CA LYS A 190 -2.81 -17.92 34.26
C LYS A 190 -1.90 -16.86 33.64
N ASP A 191 -2.39 -15.63 33.47
CA ASP A 191 -1.59 -14.56 32.87
C ASP A 191 -0.28 -14.28 33.62
N ALA A 192 -0.27 -14.43 34.95
CA ALA A 192 0.92 -14.27 35.78
C ALA A 192 1.99 -15.36 35.56
N ASP A 193 1.63 -16.49 34.95
CA ASP A 193 2.55 -17.60 34.69
C ASP A 193 3.39 -17.37 33.42
N PHE A 194 2.96 -16.45 32.56
CA PHE A 194 3.64 -16.14 31.30
C PHE A 194 4.85 -15.25 31.52
N LYS A 195 6.03 -15.76 31.14
CA LYS A 195 7.29 -15.02 31.11
C LYS A 195 7.62 -14.61 29.68
N ARG A 196 8.18 -13.41 29.52
CA ARG A 196 8.68 -12.93 28.23
C ARG A 196 9.80 -13.84 27.72
N VAL A 197 9.75 -14.16 26.44
CA VAL A 197 10.75 -14.96 25.71
C VAL A 197 11.57 -14.05 24.81
N ASP A 198 10.93 -13.43 23.82
CA ASP A 198 11.58 -12.59 22.80
C ASP A 198 10.51 -11.70 22.12
N SER A 199 10.92 -10.94 21.10
CA SER A 199 10.02 -10.18 20.23
C SER A 199 10.36 -10.35 18.75
N SER A 200 9.36 -10.23 17.88
CA SER A 200 9.54 -10.12 16.43
C SER A 200 8.82 -8.89 15.89
N GLU A 201 9.26 -8.35 14.76
CA GLU A 201 8.67 -7.17 14.11
C GLU A 201 8.30 -7.55 12.68
N HIS A 202 7.13 -7.11 12.20
CA HIS A 202 6.63 -7.49 10.87
C HIS A 202 5.89 -6.35 10.18
N LYS A 203 5.99 -6.26 8.85
CA LYS A 203 5.10 -5.42 8.05
C LYS A 203 3.87 -6.21 7.59
N VAL A 204 2.69 -5.79 8.03
CA VAL A 204 1.42 -6.52 7.81
C VAL A 204 0.38 -5.61 7.15
N TYR A 205 -0.16 -6.07 6.03
CA TYR A 205 -1.28 -5.45 5.31
C TYR A 205 -2.54 -6.28 5.52
N VAL A 206 -3.69 -5.62 5.67
CA VAL A 206 -4.97 -6.29 5.77
C VAL A 206 -5.99 -5.54 4.92
N THR A 207 -6.59 -6.25 3.97
CA THR A 207 -7.60 -5.71 3.06
C THR A 207 -8.98 -5.67 3.73
N LEU A 208 -9.91 -4.89 3.17
CA LEU A 208 -11.26 -4.79 3.74
C LEU A 208 -12.04 -6.11 3.65
N ASP A 209 -11.88 -6.81 2.53
CA ASP A 209 -12.54 -8.08 2.20
C ASP A 209 -11.58 -8.90 1.33
N LYS A 210 -11.95 -10.12 0.96
CA LYS A 210 -11.19 -10.92 0.01
C LYS A 210 -11.02 -10.13 -1.30
N PRO A 211 -9.78 -9.98 -1.81
CA PRO A 211 -9.53 -9.34 -3.09
C PRO A 211 -10.36 -9.98 -4.22
N GLU A 212 -10.87 -9.15 -5.13
CA GLU A 212 -11.68 -9.57 -6.29
C GLU A 212 -10.81 -9.95 -7.51
N ASN A 213 -9.49 -10.07 -7.33
CA ASN A 213 -8.60 -10.48 -8.41
C ASN A 213 -8.83 -11.96 -8.75
N LYS A 214 -9.12 -12.25 -10.03
CA LYS A 214 -9.52 -13.59 -10.48
C LYS A 214 -8.43 -14.66 -10.29
N GLU A 215 -7.19 -14.24 -10.07
CA GLU A 215 -6.02 -15.12 -9.95
C GLU A 215 -5.42 -15.20 -8.54
N GLY A 216 -5.86 -14.34 -7.60
CA GLY A 216 -5.37 -14.36 -6.23
C GLY A 216 -3.95 -13.79 -6.02
N GLU A 217 -3.31 -13.25 -7.06
CA GLU A 217 -1.98 -12.62 -7.01
C GLU A 217 -2.05 -11.09 -6.98
N LEU A 218 -1.32 -10.45 -6.05
CA LEU A 218 -1.34 -9.00 -5.82
C LEU A 218 0.04 -8.38 -5.94
N TYR A 219 0.19 -7.33 -6.74
CA TYR A 219 1.38 -6.47 -6.63
C TYR A 219 1.43 -5.78 -5.27
N LEU A 220 2.60 -5.76 -4.65
CA LEU A 220 2.81 -5.17 -3.33
C LEU A 220 2.50 -3.67 -3.33
N THR A 221 2.78 -2.96 -4.44
CA THR A 221 2.35 -1.55 -4.57
C THR A 221 0.84 -1.42 -4.49
N LEU A 222 0.05 -2.25 -5.19
CA LEU A 222 -1.41 -2.19 -5.14
C LEU A 222 -1.93 -2.45 -3.72
N LEU A 223 -1.37 -3.45 -3.04
CA LEU A 223 -1.69 -3.75 -1.65
C LEU A 223 -1.38 -2.57 -0.73
N HIS A 224 -0.23 -1.94 -0.92
CA HIS A 224 0.16 -0.75 -0.18
C HIS A 224 -0.80 0.42 -0.43
N LEU A 225 -1.10 0.74 -1.69
CA LEU A 225 -2.03 1.83 -2.03
C LEU A 225 -3.43 1.61 -1.44
N ALA A 226 -3.93 0.37 -1.47
CA ALA A 226 -5.25 0.00 -0.99
C ALA A 226 -5.41 0.09 0.54
N THR A 227 -4.36 -0.18 1.31
CA THR A 227 -4.49 -0.45 2.76
C THR A 227 -3.67 0.46 3.67
N SER A 228 -2.66 1.16 3.12
CA SER A 228 -1.74 1.98 3.91
C SER A 228 -2.36 3.22 4.55
N VAL A 229 -3.56 3.63 4.11
CA VAL A 229 -4.44 4.53 4.87
C VAL A 229 -5.45 3.66 5.63
N PRO A 230 -5.20 3.38 6.92
CA PRO A 230 -5.95 2.37 7.62
C PRO A 230 -7.32 2.88 8.11
N GLY A 231 -8.17 1.94 8.52
CA GLY A 231 -9.39 2.21 9.28
C GLY A 231 -10.68 2.26 8.47
N ALA A 232 -10.66 1.91 7.18
CA ALA A 232 -11.90 1.75 6.43
C ALA A 232 -12.65 0.53 6.95
N LYS A 233 -13.96 0.67 7.21
CA LYS A 233 -14.86 -0.41 7.66
C LYS A 233 -15.91 -0.78 6.62
N THR A 234 -16.01 0.04 5.57
CA THR A 234 -16.98 -0.09 4.50
C THR A 234 -16.30 0.14 3.15
N ARG A 235 -16.88 -0.39 2.07
CA ARG A 235 -16.36 -0.20 0.72
C ARG A 235 -16.22 1.29 0.34
N PRO A 236 -17.18 2.18 0.63
CA PRO A 236 -17.00 3.62 0.38
C PRO A 236 -15.85 4.24 1.18
N GLU A 237 -15.62 3.85 2.44
CA GLU A 237 -14.46 4.33 3.20
C GLU A 237 -13.14 3.82 2.59
N ALA A 238 -13.11 2.58 2.09
CA ALA A 238 -11.94 2.04 1.41
C ALA A 238 -11.64 2.77 0.09
N VAL A 239 -12.67 3.17 -0.67
CA VAL A 239 -12.50 4.06 -1.84
C VAL A 239 -11.87 5.38 -1.42
N GLU A 240 -12.37 6.05 -0.39
CA GLU A 240 -11.81 7.35 0.04
C GLU A 240 -10.39 7.23 0.56
N ASN A 241 -10.10 6.20 1.36
CA ASN A 241 -8.76 5.93 1.86
C ASN A 241 -7.78 5.66 0.71
N THR A 242 -8.17 4.83 -0.27
CA THR A 242 -7.35 4.57 -1.47
C THR A 242 -7.16 5.84 -2.28
N TRP A 243 -8.24 6.60 -2.53
CA TRP A 243 -8.22 7.85 -3.28
C TRP A 243 -7.31 8.90 -2.65
N SER A 244 -7.25 8.96 -1.31
CA SER A 244 -6.39 9.93 -0.61
C SER A 244 -4.89 9.79 -0.94
N ARG A 245 -4.46 8.65 -1.50
CA ARG A 245 -3.11 8.45 -2.05
C ARG A 245 -2.88 9.17 -3.38
N PHE A 246 -3.93 9.36 -4.16
CA PHE A 246 -3.89 10.02 -5.47
C PHE A 246 -4.26 11.50 -5.37
N ALA A 247 -5.06 11.89 -4.38
CA ALA A 247 -5.67 13.20 -4.31
C ALA A 247 -4.64 14.33 -4.12
N ASN A 248 -4.86 15.44 -4.84
CA ASN A 248 -4.11 16.70 -4.71
C ASN A 248 -2.58 16.57 -4.81
N PRO A 249 -2.06 16.02 -5.93
CA PRO A 249 -0.63 16.01 -6.18
C PRO A 249 -0.08 17.43 -6.21
N THR A 250 1.15 17.56 -5.74
CA THR A 250 1.95 18.78 -5.74
C THR A 250 2.86 18.86 -6.97
N GLY A 251 3.07 17.74 -7.66
CA GLY A 251 4.02 17.57 -8.74
C GLY A 251 5.39 17.08 -8.25
N GLU A 252 5.57 16.85 -6.95
CA GLU A 252 6.82 16.41 -6.34
C GLU A 252 6.56 15.49 -5.13
N ASP A 253 7.20 14.31 -5.10
CA ASP A 253 7.09 13.35 -3.99
C ASP A 253 5.63 12.94 -3.68
N ASP A 254 4.81 12.80 -4.74
CA ASP A 254 3.40 12.45 -4.65
C ASP A 254 3.20 10.92 -4.57
N LEU A 255 2.68 10.30 -5.63
CA LEU A 255 2.42 8.86 -5.65
C LEU A 255 3.72 8.07 -5.83
N THR A 256 3.96 7.12 -4.92
CA THR A 256 5.09 6.21 -5.00
C THR A 256 4.63 4.76 -4.91
N THR A 257 5.49 3.87 -5.41
CA THR A 257 5.40 2.43 -5.19
C THR A 257 5.79 2.06 -3.75
N TRP A 258 5.59 0.80 -3.37
CA TRP A 258 5.84 0.33 -2.00
C TRP A 258 7.29 0.54 -1.52
N ASP A 259 8.26 0.64 -2.44
CA ASP A 259 9.69 0.87 -2.17
C ASP A 259 10.12 2.35 -2.30
N ASN A 260 9.15 3.26 -2.44
CA ASN A 260 9.31 4.69 -2.63
C ASN A 260 9.80 5.14 -4.01
N ARG A 261 9.81 4.27 -5.04
CA ARG A 261 10.01 4.75 -6.41
C ARG A 261 8.80 5.54 -6.89
N LYS A 262 9.05 6.71 -7.47
CA LYS A 262 8.02 7.64 -7.99
C LYS A 262 7.32 7.06 -9.21
N LEU A 263 6.02 7.33 -9.29
CA LEU A 263 5.20 7.08 -10.47
C LEU A 263 4.83 8.42 -11.11
N TYR A 264 5.33 8.66 -12.31
CA TYR A 264 5.21 9.92 -13.02
C TYR A 264 4.03 9.91 -13.98
N TYR A 265 3.19 10.94 -13.87
CA TYR A 265 2.21 11.25 -14.90
C TYR A 265 2.88 12.09 -16.00
N TYR A 266 3.33 11.41 -17.05
CA TYR A 266 4.17 11.97 -18.13
C TYR A 266 5.40 12.70 -17.59
N ASP A 267 6.47 11.96 -17.34
CA ASP A 267 7.77 12.50 -16.94
C ASP A 267 8.30 13.50 -18.00
N LYS A 268 9.01 14.54 -17.52
CA LYS A 268 9.42 15.65 -18.37
C LYS A 268 10.39 15.16 -19.47
N GLY A 269 10.09 15.54 -20.71
CA GLY A 269 10.93 15.19 -21.86
C GLY A 269 10.72 13.77 -22.39
N LYS A 270 9.72 13.06 -21.87
CA LYS A 270 9.28 11.75 -22.37
C LYS A 270 7.94 11.89 -23.08
N GLY A 271 7.84 11.29 -24.26
CA GLY A 271 6.60 11.20 -25.01
C GLY A 271 5.73 10.03 -24.54
N MET A 272 4.50 9.90 -25.06
CA MET A 272 3.69 8.69 -24.82
C MET A 272 4.28 7.43 -25.45
N ALA A 273 5.12 7.56 -26.49
CA ALA A 273 5.90 6.44 -27.00
C ALA A 273 6.88 5.89 -25.94
N ASP A 274 7.20 6.69 -24.92
CA ASP A 274 7.98 6.30 -23.73
C ASP A 274 7.07 5.95 -22.54
N CYS A 275 5.75 6.09 -22.67
CA CYS A 275 4.73 5.64 -21.71
C CYS A 275 4.17 4.27 -22.13
N ILE A 276 5.05 3.31 -22.43
CA ILE A 276 4.74 1.98 -23.03
C ILE A 276 4.05 1.03 -22.04
N ALA A 277 3.75 1.48 -20.82
CA ALA A 277 3.14 0.60 -19.83
C ALA A 277 1.71 0.16 -20.25
N HIS A 278 1.63 -1.02 -20.88
CA HIS A 278 0.41 -1.74 -21.22
C HIS A 278 -0.06 -2.52 -19.99
N GLY A 279 -0.72 -1.83 -19.07
CA GLY A 279 -1.26 -2.43 -17.85
C GLY A 279 -0.44 -2.15 -16.59
N VAL A 280 -1.06 -2.36 -15.44
CA VAL A 280 -0.48 -2.04 -14.13
C VAL A 280 0.83 -2.78 -13.88
N GLY A 281 0.96 -4.04 -14.29
CA GLY A 281 2.21 -4.79 -14.12
C GLY A 281 3.41 -4.10 -14.77
N SER A 282 3.32 -3.85 -16.08
CA SER A 282 4.38 -3.14 -16.82
C SER A 282 4.66 -1.74 -16.28
N PHE A 283 3.64 -1.05 -15.76
CA PHE A 283 3.79 0.27 -15.14
C PHE A 283 4.56 0.18 -13.81
N LEU A 284 4.19 -0.78 -12.97
CA LEU A 284 4.83 -1.02 -11.68
C LEU A 284 6.24 -1.60 -11.83
N THR A 285 6.57 -2.26 -12.93
CA THR A 285 7.93 -2.78 -13.16
C THR A 285 8.78 -1.89 -14.07
N SER A 286 8.27 -0.76 -14.56
CA SER A 286 9.08 0.12 -15.42
C SER A 286 10.22 0.77 -14.63
N SER A 287 11.37 0.97 -15.29
CA SER A 287 12.55 1.55 -14.65
C SER A 287 12.38 3.02 -14.27
N ASP A 288 11.51 3.73 -14.98
CA ASP A 288 11.29 5.16 -14.81
C ASP A 288 9.96 5.51 -14.14
N GLY A 289 9.07 4.54 -13.96
CA GLY A 289 7.73 4.78 -13.41
C GLY A 289 6.88 5.72 -14.26
N ASN A 290 7.16 5.87 -15.56
CA ASN A 290 6.44 6.81 -16.43
C ASN A 290 5.15 6.19 -16.99
N GLY A 291 4.02 6.88 -16.83
CA GLY A 291 2.71 6.39 -17.23
C GLY A 291 1.79 7.49 -17.74
N GLY A 292 0.94 7.13 -18.71
CA GLY A 292 -0.15 7.98 -19.17
C GLY A 292 -1.41 7.85 -18.30
N CYS A 293 -2.45 8.61 -18.63
CA CYS A 293 -3.69 8.65 -17.82
C CYS A 293 -4.35 7.29 -17.65
N ASN A 294 -4.20 6.40 -18.63
CA ASN A 294 -4.67 5.03 -18.50
C ASN A 294 -4.02 4.28 -17.33
N ALA A 295 -2.69 4.34 -17.23
CA ALA A 295 -1.95 3.57 -16.24
C ALA A 295 -2.38 3.96 -14.81
N PHE A 296 -2.61 5.24 -14.57
CA PHE A 296 -3.13 5.73 -13.29
C PHE A 296 -4.60 5.33 -13.04
N ALA A 297 -5.45 5.38 -14.08
CA ALA A 297 -6.84 4.91 -13.97
C ALA A 297 -6.91 3.43 -13.59
N GLU A 298 -6.12 2.58 -14.26
CA GLU A 298 -6.03 1.15 -13.96
C GLU A 298 -5.41 0.89 -12.59
N LEU A 299 -4.33 1.61 -12.22
CA LEU A 299 -3.71 1.51 -10.90
C LEU A 299 -4.72 1.80 -9.78
N PHE A 300 -5.55 2.84 -9.94
CA PHE A 300 -6.60 3.15 -8.97
C PHE A 300 -7.67 2.06 -8.92
N MET A 301 -8.18 1.60 -10.07
CA MET A 301 -9.19 0.53 -10.12
C MET A 301 -8.70 -0.78 -9.52
N GLU A 302 -7.48 -1.20 -9.83
CA GLU A 302 -6.91 -2.43 -9.27
C GLU A 302 -6.68 -2.31 -7.76
N ALA A 303 -6.28 -1.14 -7.25
CA ALA A 303 -6.22 -0.89 -5.81
C ALA A 303 -7.59 -1.00 -5.13
N LEU A 304 -8.69 -0.65 -5.81
CA LEU A 304 -10.05 -0.88 -5.30
C LEU A 304 -10.38 -2.39 -5.23
N LEU A 305 -10.01 -3.16 -6.27
CA LEU A 305 -10.21 -4.63 -6.29
C LEU A 305 -9.48 -5.32 -5.13
N VAL A 306 -8.31 -4.81 -4.72
CA VAL A 306 -7.57 -5.34 -3.55
C VAL A 306 -8.40 -5.29 -2.27
N ASN A 307 -9.22 -4.25 -2.09
CA ASN A 307 -10.14 -4.13 -0.95
C ASN A 307 -11.46 -4.92 -1.13
N GLY A 308 -11.55 -5.79 -2.13
CA GLY A 308 -12.75 -6.57 -2.41
C GLY A 308 -13.94 -5.71 -2.86
N ILE A 309 -13.66 -4.58 -3.53
CA ILE A 309 -14.68 -3.77 -4.18
C ILE A 309 -14.98 -4.41 -5.53
N PRO A 310 -16.23 -4.82 -5.82
CA PRO A 310 -16.54 -5.57 -7.04
C PRO A 310 -16.39 -4.70 -8.28
N GLU A 311 -16.03 -5.32 -9.41
CA GLU A 311 -15.86 -4.66 -10.72
C GLU A 311 -17.11 -3.87 -11.16
N ASP A 312 -18.29 -4.23 -10.67
CA ASP A 312 -19.54 -3.55 -10.99
C ASP A 312 -19.74 -2.24 -10.20
N ALA A 313 -18.94 -1.96 -9.16
CA ALA A 313 -18.98 -0.74 -8.35
C ALA A 313 -18.17 0.43 -8.94
N PHE A 314 -17.43 0.24 -10.03
CA PHE A 314 -16.75 1.31 -10.74
C PHE A 314 -16.66 1.05 -12.25
N ARG A 315 -16.41 2.10 -13.05
CA ARG A 315 -16.23 2.02 -14.50
C ARG A 315 -15.01 2.79 -14.92
N ARG A 316 -14.33 2.28 -15.94
CA ARG A 316 -13.33 3.05 -16.66
C ARG A 316 -14.05 3.98 -17.64
N ILE A 317 -13.65 5.23 -17.68
CA ILE A 317 -14.26 6.26 -18.52
C ILE A 317 -13.24 6.75 -19.52
N ASN A 318 -13.55 6.62 -20.80
CA ASN A 318 -12.83 7.25 -21.89
C ASN A 318 -13.50 8.60 -22.20
N ILE A 319 -12.83 9.69 -21.85
CA ILE A 319 -13.23 11.02 -22.24
C ILE A 319 -12.63 11.31 -23.61
N ARG A 320 -13.47 11.42 -24.64
CA ARG A 320 -13.04 11.69 -26.02
C ARG A 320 -14.14 12.32 -26.87
N PHE A 321 -13.80 12.78 -28.06
CA PHE A 321 -14.79 13.22 -29.04
C PHE A 321 -15.53 12.03 -29.70
N PRO A 322 -16.80 12.21 -30.13
CA PRO A 322 -17.59 11.15 -30.76
C PRO A 322 -16.94 10.52 -31.99
N ASP A 323 -16.38 11.36 -32.86
CA ASP A 323 -15.73 10.96 -34.10
C ASP A 323 -14.20 11.10 -33.98
N HIS A 324 -13.62 10.61 -32.87
CA HIS A 324 -12.17 10.65 -32.59
C HIS A 324 -11.31 10.26 -33.81
N ASP A 325 -11.76 9.29 -34.61
CA ASP A 325 -11.00 8.78 -35.76
C ASP A 325 -11.18 9.60 -37.05
N LYS A 326 -12.12 10.57 -37.08
CA LYS A 326 -12.40 11.42 -38.25
C LYS A 326 -12.14 12.90 -38.03
N ASP A 327 -12.34 13.38 -36.80
CA ASP A 327 -12.35 14.82 -36.52
C ASP A 327 -11.00 15.38 -36.08
N ASP A 328 -10.01 14.53 -35.77
CA ASP A 328 -8.65 14.89 -35.35
C ASP A 328 -8.64 16.13 -34.43
N MET A 329 -9.41 16.01 -33.33
CA MET A 329 -9.61 17.06 -32.34
C MET A 329 -8.84 16.75 -31.05
N VAL A 330 -8.43 17.81 -30.38
CA VAL A 330 -7.80 17.79 -29.05
C VAL A 330 -8.60 18.62 -28.06
N MET A 331 -8.73 18.11 -26.84
CA MET A 331 -9.24 18.83 -25.67
C MET A 331 -8.08 19.62 -25.06
N MET A 332 -8.22 20.94 -24.96
CA MET A 332 -7.23 21.79 -24.27
C MET A 332 -7.67 21.96 -22.81
N ILE A 333 -6.87 21.49 -21.85
CA ILE A 333 -7.12 21.68 -20.40
C ILE A 333 -6.77 23.12 -20.01
N ASN A 334 -7.41 23.67 -18.99
CA ASN A 334 -7.27 25.07 -18.57
C ASN A 334 -5.82 25.60 -18.35
N ASN A 335 -5.73 26.93 -18.27
CA ASN A 335 -4.51 27.75 -18.15
C ASN A 335 -3.71 27.89 -19.46
N TRP A 336 -4.39 28.31 -20.52
CA TRP A 336 -3.74 28.79 -21.75
C TRP A 336 -4.00 30.27 -21.95
N GLU A 337 -3.07 30.92 -22.64
CA GLU A 337 -3.31 32.24 -23.21
C GLU A 337 -2.83 32.29 -24.66
N THR A 338 -3.27 33.29 -25.42
CA THR A 338 -2.67 33.55 -26.72
C THR A 338 -1.45 34.44 -26.56
N LYS A 339 -0.43 34.27 -27.41
CA LYS A 339 0.75 35.17 -27.47
C LYS A 339 0.37 36.65 -27.56
N SER A 340 -0.77 36.95 -28.18
CA SER A 340 -1.27 38.30 -28.36
C SER A 340 -1.94 38.90 -27.11
N GLY A 341 -2.16 38.10 -26.05
CA GLY A 341 -2.96 38.45 -24.87
C GLY A 341 -4.45 38.63 -25.16
N LYS A 342 -4.91 38.35 -26.39
CA LYS A 342 -6.31 38.51 -26.82
C LYS A 342 -7.07 37.18 -26.69
N PRO A 343 -8.42 37.23 -26.60
CA PRO A 343 -9.23 36.03 -26.68
C PRO A 343 -8.93 35.23 -27.96
N PRO A 344 -8.84 33.90 -27.87
CA PRO A 344 -8.52 33.06 -29.01
C PRO A 344 -9.62 33.10 -30.08
N ARG A 345 -9.19 33.00 -31.34
CA ARG A 345 -10.00 33.04 -32.56
C ARG A 345 -9.74 31.76 -33.37
N LEU A 346 -10.63 31.48 -34.33
CA LEU A 346 -10.48 30.33 -35.23
C LEU A 346 -9.18 30.34 -36.06
N SER A 347 -8.57 31.52 -36.24
CA SER A 347 -7.28 31.65 -36.94
C SER A 347 -6.09 31.27 -36.07
N ASN A 348 -6.25 31.17 -34.74
CA ASN A 348 -5.16 30.82 -33.86
C ASN A 348 -4.80 29.33 -34.00
N ARG A 349 -3.51 29.08 -34.14
CA ARG A 349 -2.92 27.77 -34.39
C ARG A 349 -2.26 27.24 -33.12
N LEU A 350 -2.69 26.07 -32.68
CA LEU A 350 -1.99 25.23 -31.71
C LEU A 350 -1.07 24.29 -32.50
N ILE A 351 0.23 24.33 -32.23
CA ILE A 351 1.21 23.47 -32.88
C ILE A 351 1.65 22.41 -31.87
N LEU A 352 1.32 21.16 -32.15
CA LEU A 352 1.71 19.99 -31.36
C LEU A 352 2.63 19.11 -32.22
N GLU A 353 3.68 18.56 -31.62
CA GLU A 353 4.55 17.62 -32.33
C GLU A 353 3.77 16.33 -32.62
N ARG A 354 3.61 15.95 -33.89
CA ARG A 354 2.75 14.82 -34.26
C ARG A 354 3.45 13.50 -33.96
N ILE A 355 3.35 13.04 -32.72
CA ILE A 355 3.52 11.64 -32.35
C ILE A 355 2.14 11.15 -31.91
N PHE A 356 1.64 10.12 -32.58
CA PHE A 356 0.26 9.64 -32.44
C PHE A 356 -0.17 9.56 -30.97
N SER A 357 -1.24 10.27 -30.63
CA SER A 357 -1.96 10.19 -29.34
C SER A 357 -1.20 10.59 -28.06
N SER A 358 -0.02 11.19 -28.16
CA SER A 358 0.89 11.37 -27.04
C SER A 358 0.87 12.72 -26.36
N MET A 359 1.16 12.78 -25.05
CA MET A 359 1.82 13.97 -24.52
C MET A 359 3.22 14.09 -25.16
N VAL A 360 3.56 15.26 -25.67
CA VAL A 360 4.80 15.57 -26.40
C VAL A 360 5.82 16.24 -25.49
N PRO A 361 7.13 16.13 -25.80
CA PRO A 361 8.16 16.91 -25.12
C PRO A 361 7.81 18.40 -25.11
N VAL A 362 8.21 19.10 -24.04
CA VAL A 362 8.04 20.55 -23.97
C VAL A 362 8.72 21.19 -25.18
N PRO A 363 8.06 22.08 -25.95
CA PRO A 363 8.70 22.77 -27.05
C PRO A 363 9.88 23.60 -26.55
N ASP A 364 10.92 23.71 -27.38
CA ASP A 364 12.08 24.57 -27.09
C ASP A 364 11.71 26.06 -27.04
N GLU A 365 10.62 26.44 -27.73
CA GLU A 365 10.10 27.80 -27.71
C GLU A 365 9.40 28.08 -26.38
N THR A 366 9.81 29.18 -25.72
CA THR A 366 9.17 29.68 -24.52
C THR A 366 8.87 31.18 -24.62
N ASP A 367 7.92 31.67 -23.82
CA ASP A 367 7.69 33.10 -23.63
C ASP A 367 8.75 33.74 -22.71
N ASP A 368 8.61 35.04 -22.43
CA ASP A 368 9.50 35.80 -21.53
C ASP A 368 9.51 35.28 -20.08
N ASN A 369 8.49 34.52 -19.68
CA ASN A 369 8.37 33.90 -18.36
C ASN A 369 8.81 32.42 -18.38
N ASN A 370 9.43 31.96 -19.47
CA ASN A 370 9.86 30.58 -19.67
C ASN A 370 8.69 29.58 -19.67
N ASN A 371 7.49 30.02 -20.05
CA ASN A 371 6.33 29.17 -20.29
C ASN A 371 6.40 28.56 -21.70
N PRO A 372 6.06 27.28 -21.87
CA PRO A 372 6.12 26.63 -23.18
C PRO A 372 5.14 27.23 -24.20
N VAL A 373 5.61 27.37 -25.43
CA VAL A 373 4.87 27.98 -26.53
C VAL A 373 4.51 26.95 -27.59
N TYR A 374 3.22 26.87 -27.93
CA TYR A 374 2.65 25.94 -28.91
C TYR A 374 1.96 26.70 -30.04
N GLY A 375 2.75 27.28 -30.95
CA GLY A 375 2.24 28.12 -32.02
C GLY A 375 1.78 29.49 -31.50
N ASP A 376 0.48 29.76 -31.56
CA ASP A 376 -0.13 31.01 -31.08
C ASP A 376 -0.48 30.97 -29.58
N PHE A 377 -0.30 29.83 -28.93
CA PHE A 377 -0.69 29.60 -27.54
C PHE A 377 0.52 29.49 -26.61
N VAL A 378 0.35 30.00 -25.39
CA VAL A 378 1.30 29.87 -24.28
C VAL A 378 0.65 28.99 -23.21
N SER A 379 1.35 27.95 -22.79
CA SER A 379 0.92 27.03 -21.76
C SER A 379 1.32 27.56 -20.38
N LEU A 380 0.35 28.08 -19.62
CA LEU A 380 0.60 28.65 -18.29
C LEU A 380 0.65 27.58 -17.19
N PRO A 381 1.26 27.84 -16.03
CA PRO A 381 1.19 26.95 -14.88
C PRO A 381 -0.26 26.58 -14.51
N GLY A 382 -0.48 25.34 -14.10
CA GLY A 382 -1.79 24.81 -13.79
C GLY A 382 -1.76 23.77 -12.68
N ILE A 383 -2.70 22.83 -12.72
CA ILE A 383 -2.71 21.73 -11.75
C ILE A 383 -1.56 20.77 -12.06
N ALA A 384 -0.88 20.32 -11.00
CA ALA A 384 0.13 19.29 -11.12
C ALA A 384 -0.51 17.91 -11.38
N GLY A 385 0.23 17.05 -12.06
CA GLY A 385 -0.03 15.61 -12.09
C GLY A 385 0.84 14.88 -11.07
N GLN A 386 0.66 13.58 -10.93
CA GLN A 386 1.50 12.75 -10.04
C GLN A 386 2.98 12.89 -10.39
N ASN A 387 3.78 13.45 -9.47
CA ASN A 387 5.22 13.68 -9.62
C ASN A 387 5.64 14.50 -10.84
N THR A 388 4.70 15.19 -11.49
CA THR A 388 4.95 16.05 -12.64
C THR A 388 4.33 17.41 -12.38
N ARG A 389 5.18 18.42 -12.17
CA ARG A 389 4.74 19.82 -12.17
C ARG A 389 4.06 20.11 -13.51
N THR A 390 2.89 20.76 -13.47
CA THR A 390 1.99 21.09 -14.61
C THR A 390 2.42 20.46 -15.93
N PRO A 391 1.78 19.37 -16.38
CA PRO A 391 2.13 18.72 -17.65
C PRO A 391 2.19 19.74 -18.77
N SER A 392 3.25 19.75 -19.58
CA SER A 392 3.57 20.88 -20.47
C SER A 392 2.57 21.08 -21.60
N GLU A 393 2.08 20.00 -22.21
CA GLU A 393 1.24 20.06 -23.40
C GLU A 393 -0.22 20.32 -23.08
N LYS A 394 -0.74 19.89 -21.92
CA LYS A 394 -2.15 20.06 -21.47
C LYS A 394 -3.22 19.89 -22.56
N ALA A 395 -2.96 19.09 -23.59
CA ALA A 395 -3.86 18.85 -24.70
C ALA A 395 -3.99 17.33 -24.89
N PHE A 396 -5.23 16.85 -25.04
CA PHE A 396 -5.52 15.43 -25.03
C PHE A 396 -6.51 15.06 -26.13
N HIS A 397 -6.19 14.08 -26.96
CA HIS A 397 -7.17 13.44 -27.85
C HIS A 397 -8.18 12.58 -27.06
N LYS A 398 -7.69 11.95 -26.00
CA LYS A 398 -8.47 11.11 -25.09
C LYS A 398 -7.89 11.22 -23.68
N HIS A 399 -8.75 11.07 -22.67
CA HIS A 399 -8.33 11.04 -21.27
C HIS A 399 -9.06 9.92 -20.52
N TRP A 400 -8.33 9.18 -19.68
CA TRP A 400 -8.88 8.04 -18.94
C TRP A 400 -9.05 8.40 -17.48
N ILE A 401 -10.28 8.24 -16.98
CA ILE A 401 -10.62 8.45 -15.57
C ILE A 401 -11.51 7.31 -15.07
N VAL A 402 -11.84 7.31 -13.78
CA VAL A 402 -12.63 6.25 -13.13
C VAL A 402 -13.93 6.81 -12.60
N LYS A 403 -15.07 6.16 -12.87
CA LYS A 403 -16.36 6.50 -12.28
C LYS A 403 -16.67 5.51 -11.15
N VAL A 404 -16.82 5.99 -9.92
CA VAL A 404 -17.24 5.16 -8.78
C VAL A 404 -18.75 5.26 -8.61
N LEU A 405 -19.42 4.12 -8.40
CA LEU A 405 -20.88 3.98 -8.50
C LEU A 405 -21.59 3.87 -7.15
N PHE A 406 -20.89 3.98 -6.02
CA PHE A 406 -21.55 4.04 -4.71
C PHE A 406 -22.36 5.33 -4.56
N ASP A 407 -23.53 5.22 -3.91
CA ASP A 407 -24.45 6.36 -3.67
C ASP A 407 -23.76 7.57 -3.03
N LYS A 408 -22.81 7.31 -2.12
CA LYS A 408 -22.00 8.34 -1.44
C LYS A 408 -21.26 9.27 -2.42
N PHE A 409 -20.90 8.79 -3.61
CA PHE A 409 -20.06 9.52 -4.57
C PHE A 409 -20.84 10.12 -5.75
N GLN A 410 -22.17 10.00 -5.79
CA GLN A 410 -22.98 10.43 -6.94
C GLN A 410 -22.85 11.93 -7.26
N GLN A 411 -22.45 12.76 -6.30
CA GLN A 411 -22.24 14.21 -6.53
C GLN A 411 -20.97 14.52 -7.32
N LYS A 412 -19.92 13.69 -7.22
CA LYS A 412 -18.66 13.81 -7.99
C LYS A 412 -18.10 12.42 -8.25
N PRO A 413 -18.77 11.61 -9.09
CA PRO A 413 -18.44 10.19 -9.21
C PRO A 413 -17.20 9.95 -10.07
N TYR A 414 -16.69 10.96 -10.77
CA TYR A 414 -15.57 10.84 -11.71
C TYR A 414 -14.26 11.23 -11.02
N TYR A 415 -13.36 10.27 -10.88
CA TYR A 415 -12.05 10.35 -10.23
C TYR A 415 -10.95 10.32 -11.28
N ASP A 416 -10.10 11.34 -11.29
CA ASP A 416 -8.94 11.47 -12.16
C ASP A 416 -7.65 11.26 -11.34
N PRO A 417 -7.15 10.02 -11.25
CA PRO A 417 -5.97 9.70 -10.46
C PRO A 417 -4.68 10.31 -10.99
N SER A 418 -4.64 10.73 -12.25
CA SER A 418 -3.48 11.41 -12.83
C SER A 418 -3.27 12.81 -12.23
N TYR A 419 -4.37 13.53 -12.00
CA TYR A 419 -4.36 14.88 -11.44
C TYR A 419 -4.86 14.97 -9.99
N GLY A 420 -5.30 13.84 -9.41
CA GLY A 420 -5.84 13.78 -8.05
C GLY A 420 -7.09 14.64 -7.86
N LYS A 421 -7.97 14.71 -8.87
CA LYS A 421 -9.19 15.52 -8.87
C LYS A 421 -10.44 14.68 -9.09
N THR A 422 -11.57 15.23 -8.67
CA THR A 422 -12.90 14.63 -8.86
C THR A 422 -13.85 15.61 -9.52
N TYR A 423 -14.73 15.11 -10.38
CA TYR A 423 -15.57 15.94 -11.25
C TYR A 423 -17.02 15.45 -11.29
N THR A 424 -17.92 16.35 -11.72
CA THR A 424 -19.12 15.97 -12.49
C THR A 424 -18.80 16.05 -13.98
N LYS A 425 -19.68 15.54 -14.86
CA LYS A 425 -19.51 15.72 -16.31
C LYS A 425 -19.49 17.22 -16.67
N ASP A 426 -20.41 17.99 -16.10
CA ASP A 426 -20.54 19.42 -16.39
C ASP A 426 -19.33 20.20 -15.86
N ASP A 427 -18.86 19.90 -14.64
CA ASP A 427 -17.66 20.51 -14.05
C ASP A 427 -16.40 20.26 -14.89
N PHE A 428 -16.28 19.06 -15.47
CA PHE A 428 -15.19 18.76 -16.39
C PHE A 428 -15.25 19.65 -17.63
N VAL A 429 -16.42 19.73 -18.29
CA VAL A 429 -16.56 20.49 -19.54
C VAL A 429 -16.44 21.99 -19.31
N GLU A 430 -17.05 22.52 -18.24
CA GLU A 430 -17.16 23.96 -17.99
C GLU A 430 -15.92 24.55 -17.31
N ASN A 431 -15.32 23.81 -16.36
CA ASN A 431 -14.29 24.36 -15.48
C ASN A 431 -12.91 23.72 -15.65
N THR A 432 -12.80 22.59 -16.36
CA THR A 432 -11.51 21.93 -16.58
C THR A 432 -10.93 22.25 -17.96
N LEU A 433 -11.77 22.56 -18.94
CA LEU A 433 -11.34 22.80 -20.32
C LEU A 433 -11.20 24.28 -20.65
N TYR A 434 -10.12 24.61 -21.36
CA TYR A 434 -9.93 25.89 -22.01
C TYR A 434 -10.73 26.00 -23.31
N GLY A 435 -10.86 24.88 -24.02
CA GLY A 435 -11.52 24.79 -25.32
C GLY A 435 -11.03 23.58 -26.09
N PHE A 436 -11.15 23.67 -27.41
CA PHE A 436 -10.81 22.59 -28.33
C PHE A 436 -9.89 23.09 -29.43
N ALA A 437 -9.13 22.20 -30.05
CA ALA A 437 -8.48 22.50 -31.32
C ALA A 437 -8.71 21.35 -32.30
N LYS A 438 -8.86 21.69 -33.59
CA LYS A 438 -9.17 20.74 -34.66
C LYS A 438 -8.11 20.82 -35.75
N HIS A 439 -7.58 19.68 -36.16
CA HIS A 439 -6.75 19.60 -37.36
C HIS A 439 -7.66 19.66 -38.59
N LEU A 440 -7.32 20.51 -39.56
CA LEU A 440 -8.03 20.60 -40.84
C LEU A 440 -7.18 19.97 -41.94
N SER A 441 -7.84 19.43 -42.96
CA SER A 441 -7.17 18.72 -44.06
C SER A 441 -6.14 19.57 -44.82
N GLU A 442 -6.31 20.89 -44.82
CA GLU A 442 -5.39 21.84 -45.44
C GLU A 442 -4.23 22.28 -44.54
N ASP A 443 -4.29 21.97 -43.24
CA ASP A 443 -3.23 22.31 -42.30
C ASP A 443 -2.08 21.30 -42.37
N MET A 444 -0.87 21.75 -42.06
CA MET A 444 0.26 20.83 -41.90
C MET A 444 0.00 19.89 -40.71
N LEU A 445 0.56 18.69 -40.78
CA LEU A 445 0.51 17.73 -39.68
C LEU A 445 1.00 18.36 -38.37
N GLY A 446 0.24 18.16 -37.29
CA GLY A 446 0.53 18.75 -35.98
C GLY A 446 0.01 20.18 -35.78
N VAL A 447 -0.57 20.80 -36.81
CA VAL A 447 -1.21 22.11 -36.70
C VAL A 447 -2.71 21.94 -36.49
N TYR A 448 -3.21 22.48 -35.38
CA TYR A 448 -4.63 22.49 -35.01
C TYR A 448 -5.13 23.92 -34.92
N ARG A 449 -6.39 24.15 -35.30
CA ARG A 449 -7.04 25.46 -35.16
C ARG A 449 -7.97 25.48 -33.97
N TYR A 450 -7.85 26.53 -33.15
CA TYR A 450 -8.68 26.68 -31.95
C TYR A 450 -10.17 26.77 -32.28
N GLN A 451 -10.99 26.16 -31.42
CA GLN A 451 -12.44 26.22 -31.44
C GLN A 451 -12.98 26.39 -30.02
N ARG A 452 -13.76 27.45 -29.80
CA ARG A 452 -14.39 27.73 -28.50
C ARG A 452 -15.60 26.84 -28.20
N LYS A 453 -16.29 26.37 -29.25
CA LYS A 453 -17.47 25.53 -29.16
C LYS A 453 -17.33 24.36 -30.13
N ILE A 454 -17.83 23.20 -29.72
CA ILE A 454 -17.90 22.03 -30.60
C ILE A 454 -18.92 22.36 -31.72
N PRO A 455 -18.55 22.30 -33.01
CA PRO A 455 -19.38 22.76 -34.13
C PRO A 455 -20.76 22.10 -34.25
N SER A 456 -20.95 20.90 -33.70
CA SER A 456 -22.13 20.05 -33.91
C SER A 456 -23.04 19.88 -32.69
N GLY A 457 -22.82 20.59 -31.58
CA GLY A 457 -23.58 20.39 -30.35
C GLY A 457 -23.34 19.04 -29.65
N ASN A 458 -22.44 18.20 -30.18
CA ASN A 458 -22.06 16.95 -29.54
C ASN A 458 -21.08 17.23 -28.40
N PRO A 459 -21.46 16.97 -27.14
CA PRO A 459 -20.54 17.11 -26.02
C PRO A 459 -19.40 16.11 -26.14
N ILE A 460 -18.28 16.40 -25.48
CA ILE A 460 -17.28 15.39 -25.14
C ILE A 460 -18.00 14.17 -24.58
N LEU A 461 -17.68 13.00 -25.11
CA LEU A 461 -18.28 11.76 -24.66
C LEU A 461 -17.55 11.23 -23.45
N PHE A 462 -18.34 10.82 -22.45
CA PHE A 462 -17.90 10.00 -21.34
C PHE A 462 -18.30 8.57 -21.65
N ILE A 463 -17.44 7.86 -22.38
CA ILE A 463 -17.73 6.48 -22.79
C ILE A 463 -17.34 5.56 -21.65
N GLU A 464 -18.33 4.88 -21.09
CA GLU A 464 -18.13 3.91 -20.03
C GLU A 464 -17.74 2.56 -20.63
N SER A 465 -16.65 1.97 -20.13
CA SER A 465 -16.29 0.58 -20.40
C SER A 465 -16.23 -0.18 -19.09
N ARG A 466 -16.61 -1.46 -19.13
CA ARG A 466 -16.29 -2.37 -18.02
C ARG A 466 -14.79 -2.52 -17.95
N PHE A 467 -14.27 -2.51 -16.73
CA PHE A 467 -12.89 -2.90 -16.48
C PHE A 467 -12.85 -4.43 -16.48
N SER A 468 -11.88 -4.99 -17.20
CA SER A 468 -11.44 -6.37 -17.03
C SER A 468 -9.98 -6.25 -16.65
N ALA A 469 -9.62 -6.59 -15.41
CA ALA A 469 -8.23 -6.58 -15.01
C ALA A 469 -7.43 -7.47 -15.98
N PRO A 470 -6.35 -6.97 -16.60
CA PRO A 470 -5.45 -7.82 -17.34
C PRO A 470 -4.79 -8.80 -16.36
N ILE A 471 -4.64 -10.04 -16.82
CA ILE A 471 -3.95 -11.12 -16.12
C ILE A 471 -2.46 -10.74 -16.02
N PRO A 472 -1.81 -10.80 -14.85
CA PRO A 472 -0.36 -10.75 -14.75
C PRO A 472 0.26 -11.98 -15.44
N HIS A 473 0.36 -11.94 -16.77
CA HIS A 473 1.25 -12.84 -17.48
C HIS A 473 2.68 -12.35 -17.27
N GLY A 474 3.48 -13.17 -16.58
CA GLY A 474 4.90 -12.95 -16.33
C GLY A 474 5.78 -13.16 -17.55
N ASP A 475 5.30 -12.83 -18.76
CA ASP A 475 6.09 -12.96 -19.98
C ASP A 475 6.42 -11.56 -20.51
N ALA A 476 7.62 -11.12 -20.14
CA ALA A 476 8.34 -10.13 -20.92
C ALA A 476 8.87 -10.83 -22.17
N ASP A 477 8.22 -10.60 -23.32
CA ASP A 477 8.83 -10.77 -24.64
C ASP A 477 9.08 -9.39 -25.26
#